data_AF-A0A959YSV6-F1
#
_entry.id   AF-A0A959YSV6-F1
#
_cell.length_a   1.000
_cell.length_b   1.000
_cell.length_c   1.000
_cell.angle_alpha   90.00
_cell.angle_beta   90.00
_cell.angle_gamma   90.00
#
_symmetry.space_group_name_H-M   'P 1'
#
loop_
_entity.id
_entity.type
_entity.pdbx_description
1 polymer ?
#
loop_
_entity_poly.entity_id
_entity_poly.type
_entity_poly.pdbx_seq_one_letter_code
_entity_poly.pdbx_strand_id
1 'polypeptide(L)' 'FCQVPVVYTKSGEDKLIVTFTNGDQRTIPGNALDASLSADLFNRTGNIRQIDFYFKPGNSGV' A
#
# COMPACT_ATOMS: atom_id res chain seq x y z
N PHE A 1 12.38 -9.24 -1.28
CA PHE A 1 11.40 -8.35 -1.93
C PHE A 1 10.40 -9.18 -2.71
N CYS A 2 9.11 -9.12 -2.36
CA CYS A 2 8.03 -9.96 -2.89
C CYS A 2 7.56 -9.57 -4.30
N GLN A 3 8.43 -8.99 -5.14
CA GLN A 3 8.16 -8.58 -6.53
C GLN A 3 6.97 -7.62 -6.76
N VAL A 4 6.28 -7.16 -5.72
CA VAL A 4 5.25 -6.12 -5.82
C VAL A 4 5.91 -4.74 -5.71
N PRO A 5 5.72 -3.85 -6.71
CA PRO A 5 6.17 -2.48 -6.62
C PRO A 5 5.43 -1.71 -5.52
N VAL A 6 6.17 -0.92 -4.75
CA VAL A 6 5.62 -0.03 -3.73
C VAL A 6 6.01 1.41 -4.06
N VAL A 7 5.01 2.27 -4.24
CA VAL A 7 5.18 3.68 -4.59
C VAL A 7 4.85 4.56 -3.39
N TYR A 8 5.77 5.42 -2.98
CA TYR A 8 5.58 6.35 -1.86
C TYR A 8 5.25 7.74 -2.37
N THR A 9 4.13 8.30 -1.92
CA THR A 9 3.65 9.62 -2.31
C THR A 9 3.41 10.50 -1.09
N LYS A 10 3.92 11.72 -1.08
CA LYS A 10 3.57 12.71 -0.05
C LYS A 10 2.13 13.15 -0.23
N SER A 11 1.36 13.20 0.86
CA SER A 11 -0.07 13.53 0.86
C SER A 11 -0.44 14.32 2.12
N GLY A 12 -1.68 14.82 2.19
CA GLY A 12 -2.24 15.41 3.41
C GLY A 12 -2.72 14.38 4.44
N GLU A 13 -2.81 13.11 4.04
CA GLU A 13 -3.35 12.01 4.84
C GLU A 13 -2.58 10.71 4.57
N ASP A 14 -2.58 9.82 5.57
CA ASP A 14 -2.06 8.47 5.46
C ASP A 14 -3.12 7.54 4.84
N LYS A 15 -2.79 6.93 3.71
CA LYS A 15 -3.60 5.87 3.10
C LYS A 15 -2.77 4.94 2.24
N LEU A 16 -3.26 3.73 2.08
CA LEU A 16 -2.76 2.76 1.11
C LEU A 16 -3.79 2.58 -0.01
N ILE A 17 -3.31 2.45 -1.24
CA ILE A 17 -4.11 1.96 -2.37
C ILE A 17 -3.45 0.67 -2.86
N VAL A 18 -4.18 -0.43 -2.77
CA VAL A 18 -3.76 -1.72 -3.31
C VAL A 18 -4.41 -1.91 -4.65
N THR A 19 -3.61 -2.01 -5.72
CA THR A 19 -4.08 -2.37 -7.06
C THR A 19 -3.88 -3.86 -7.27
N PHE A 20 -4.95 -4.57 -7.59
CA PHE A 20 -4.93 -6.00 -7.89
C PHE A 20 -4.66 -6.26 -9.37
N THR A 21 -4.29 -7.49 -9.71
CA THR A 21 -3.99 -7.88 -11.10
C THR A 21 -5.20 -7.87 -12.03
N ASN A 22 -6.42 -7.99 -11.49
CA ASN A 22 -7.66 -7.84 -12.24
C ASN A 22 -8.03 -6.36 -12.53
N GLY A 23 -7.27 -5.40 -11.99
CA GLY A 23 -7.52 -3.98 -12.14
C GLY A 23 -8.31 -3.34 -11.00
N ASP A 24 -8.85 -4.14 -10.07
CA ASP A 24 -9.56 -3.61 -8.91
C ASP A 24 -8.62 -2.84 -7.98
N GLN A 25 -9.19 -1.89 -7.25
CA GLN A 25 -8.47 -1.11 -6.25
C GLN A 25 -9.17 -1.18 -4.91
N ARG A 26 -8.36 -1.31 -3.85
CA ARG A 26 -8.83 -1.20 -2.47
C ARG A 26 -8.06 -0.10 -1.76
N THR A 27 -8.79 0.89 -1.26
CA THR A 27 -8.24 1.94 -0.40
C THR A 27 -8.34 1.53 1.06
N ILE A 28 -7.25 1.70 1.79
CA ILE A 28 -7.15 1.38 3.21
C ILE A 28 -6.70 2.66 3.93
N PRO A 29 -7.48 3.16 4.90
CA PRO A 29 -7.07 4.33 5.69
C PRO A 29 -5.87 3.97 6.58
N GLY A 30 -4.95 4.90 6.74
CA GLY A 30 -3.73 4.72 7.54
C GLY A 30 -2.58 4.08 6.75
N ASN A 31 -1.68 3.42 7.46
CA ASN A 31 -0.38 2.98 6.95
C ASN A 31 -0.14 1.47 7.08
N ALA A 32 -1.18 0.68 7.34
CA ALA A 32 -1.07 -0.76 7.57
C ALA A 32 -2.00 -1.56 6.65
N LEU A 33 -1.47 -2.66 6.11
CA LEU A 33 -2.27 -3.69 5.45
C LEU A 33 -2.98 -4.56 6.49
N ASP A 34 -4.16 -5.05 6.16
CA ASP A 34 -4.80 -6.09 6.98
C ASP A 34 -4.07 -7.44 6.84
N ALA A 35 -4.41 -8.39 7.73
CA ALA A 35 -3.76 -9.69 7.76
C ALA A 35 -3.93 -10.48 6.45
N SER A 36 -5.08 -10.33 5.78
CA SER A 36 -5.37 -11.02 4.51
C SER A 36 -4.46 -10.53 3.39
N LEU A 37 -4.36 -9.20 3.22
CA LEU A 37 -3.51 -8.60 2.20
C LEU A 37 -2.02 -8.80 2.49
N SER A 38 -1.65 -8.79 3.77
CA SER A 38 -0.30 -9.14 4.20
C SER A 38 0.04 -10.57 3.79
N ALA A 39 -0.88 -11.52 4.01
CA ALA A 39 -0.70 -12.91 3.60
C ALA A 39 -0.58 -13.05 2.06
N ASP A 40 -1.42 -12.37 1.28
CA ASP A 40 -1.33 -12.36 -0.19
C ASP A 40 0.05 -11.88 -0.68
N LEU A 41 0.56 -10.80 -0.08
CA LEU A 41 1.86 -10.24 -0.40
C LEU A 41 3.01 -11.19 -0.04
N PHE A 42 2.95 -11.82 1.14
CA PHE A 42 4.02 -12.71 1.62
C PHE A 42 4.01 -14.07 0.91
N ASN A 43 2.82 -14.61 0.63
CA ASN A 43 2.66 -15.88 -0.08
C ASN A 43 2.85 -15.75 -1.60
N ARG A 44 3.03 -14.52 -2.10
CA ARG A 44 3.23 -14.24 -3.54
C ARG A 44 2.13 -14.85 -4.39
N THR A 45 0.88 -14.69 -3.96
CA THR A 45 -0.28 -15.25 -4.67
C THR A 45 -0.42 -14.72 -6.09
N GLY A 46 0.25 -13.60 -6.42
CA GLY A 46 0.16 -12.93 -7.71
C GLY A 46 -1.09 -12.08 -7.84
N ASN A 47 -1.86 -11.92 -6.76
CA ASN A 47 -3.10 -11.15 -6.75
C ASN A 47 -2.84 -9.64 -6.68
N ILE A 48 -1.75 -9.22 -6.03
CA ILE A 48 -1.41 -7.81 -5.85
C ILE A 48 -0.45 -7.37 -6.96
N ARG A 49 -0.85 -6.35 -7.72
CA ARG A 49 -0.05 -5.75 -8.78
C ARG A 49 0.84 -4.62 -8.28
N GLN A 50 0.33 -3.76 -7.39
CA GLN A 50 1.05 -2.59 -6.87
C GLN A 50 0.45 -2.13 -5.54
N ILE A 51 1.27 -1.54 -4.69
CA ILE A 51 0.84 -0.82 -3.48
C ILE A 51 1.31 0.63 -3.56
N ASP A 52 0.39 1.57 -3.44
CA ASP A 52 0.69 2.99 -3.33
C ASP A 52 0.48 3.44 -1.88
N PHE A 53 1.54 3.93 -1.23
CA PHE A 53 1.47 4.50 0.10
C PHE A 53 1.53 6.02 0.02
N TYR A 54 0.42 6.65 0.38
CA TYR A 54 0.31 8.07 0.58
C TYR A 54 0.56 8.34 2.06
N PHE A 55 1.53 9.19 2.36
CA PHE A 55 1.89 9.51 3.73
C PHE A 55 1.87 11.01 3.96
N LYS A 56 1.39 11.40 5.12
CA LYS A 56 1.54 12.75 5.64
C LYS A 56 2.98 12.89 6.16
N PRO A 57 3.81 13.76 5.56
CA PRO A 57 5.12 14.03 6.12
C PRO A 57 4.94 14.61 7.53
N GLY A 58 5.66 14.05 8.52
CA GLY A 58 5.70 14.62 9.86
C GLY A 58 6.29 16.02 9.79
N ASN A 59 5.61 16.99 10.40
CA ASN A 59 6.22 18.31 10.65
C ASN A 59 7.26 18.12 11.76
N SER A 60 8.48 17.72 11.42
CA SER A 60 9.64 18.02 12.26
C SER A 60 9.94 19.50 12.09
N GLY A 61 9.13 20.33 12.74
CA GLY A 61 9.50 21.71 13.01
C GLY A 61 10.73 21.69 13.91
N VAL A 62 11.84 22.18 13.37
CA VAL A 62 13.00 22.66 14.11
C VAL A 62 12.59 23.69 15.15
#